data_AF-A0A0B2UTD1-F1
#
_entry.id   AF-A0A0B2UTD1-F1
#
_cell.length_a   1.000
_cell.length_b   1.000
_cell.length_c   1.000
_cell.angle_alpha   90.00
_cell.angle_beta   90.00
_cell.angle_gamma   90.00
#
_symmetry.space_group_name_H-M   'P 1'
#
loop_
_entity.id
_entity.type
_entity.pdbx_description
1 polymer ?
#
loop_
_entity_poly.entity_id
_entity_poly.type
_entity_poly.pdbx_seq_one_letter_code
_entity_poly.pdbx_strand_id
1 'polypeptide(L)'
;MGRRLVWNDDTGPRNSMEWAPPLRIISVVTLFASTLDLMADFLICNRISEFIGNFESDVARIAAYGYFFFTGVSVFVYILEMTDVCLSLKNDYENVFFARLAKSLVLAAEEVPLPALLYVMYTHEPRSSIANPAYLASWIKLISLSWGIVKFTKLRFFWCCLPLNPKHDTRENVRRCFYFTLYRATMLFINTCHVIAIIIVIINIVESGKGGRQILRNRSPK
;
A
#
# COMPACT_ATOMS: atom_id res chain seq x y z
N MET A 1 -15.93 1.19 32.71
CA MET A 1 -15.79 -0.19 33.22
C MET A 1 -15.24 -1.06 32.10
N GLY A 2 -13.97 -1.41 32.19
CA GLY A 2 -13.25 -2.17 31.16
C GLY A 2 -13.71 -3.63 31.10
N ARG A 3 -13.95 -4.12 29.87
CA ARG A 3 -14.11 -5.56 29.63
C ARG A 3 -12.76 -6.16 29.28
N ARG A 4 -12.24 -6.94 30.23
CA ARG A 4 -11.12 -7.87 30.09
C ARG A 4 -11.56 -8.98 29.13
N LEU A 5 -10.82 -9.21 28.05
CA LEU A 5 -10.97 -10.42 27.23
C LEU A 5 -10.21 -11.55 27.95
N VAL A 6 -10.94 -12.30 28.78
CA VAL A 6 -10.51 -13.62 29.24
C VAL A 6 -10.56 -14.54 28.03
N TRP A 7 -9.48 -15.27 27.77
CA TRP A 7 -9.45 -16.36 26.80
C TRP A 7 -10.38 -17.47 27.32
N ASN A 8 -11.66 -17.40 26.97
CA ASN A 8 -12.63 -18.48 27.20
C ASN A 8 -12.59 -19.39 25.97
N ASP A 9 -12.25 -20.66 26.20
CA ASP A 9 -12.32 -21.78 25.23
C ASP A 9 -13.77 -22.18 24.89
N ASP A 10 -14.66 -21.20 24.68
CA ASP A 10 -16.05 -21.46 24.28
C ASP A 10 -16.23 -21.20 22.78
N THR A 11 -16.44 -22.29 22.06
CA THR A 11 -16.84 -22.40 20.64
C THR A 11 -18.21 -21.76 20.37
N GLY A 12 -18.28 -20.43 20.52
CA GLY A 12 -19.45 -19.61 20.21
C GLY A 12 -19.27 -18.79 18.92
N PRO A 13 -20.37 -18.31 18.30
CA PRO A 13 -20.36 -17.58 17.02
C PRO A 13 -19.67 -16.21 17.08
N ARG A 14 -19.04 -15.87 18.21
CA ARG A 14 -18.19 -14.70 18.45
C ARG A 14 -16.70 -14.93 18.15
N ASN A 15 -16.27 -16.16 17.83
CA ASN A 15 -14.97 -16.38 17.20
C ASN A 15 -14.99 -15.81 15.78
N SER A 16 -14.48 -14.59 15.63
CA SER A 16 -14.29 -13.91 14.34
C SER A 16 -12.88 -14.11 13.77
N MET A 17 -12.04 -14.94 14.41
CA MET A 17 -10.62 -15.09 14.09
C MET A 17 -10.14 -16.55 13.96
N GLU A 18 -11.03 -17.52 13.80
CA GLU A 18 -10.66 -18.95 13.70
C GLU A 18 -9.82 -19.29 12.44
N TRP A 19 -9.78 -18.38 11.47
CA TRP A 19 -9.00 -18.50 10.22
C TRP A 19 -7.91 -17.43 10.04
N ALA A 20 -7.69 -16.57 11.04
CA ALA A 20 -6.65 -15.56 10.96
C ALA A 20 -5.35 -16.10 11.57
N PRO A 21 -4.18 -15.95 10.90
CA PRO A 21 -2.89 -16.14 11.56
C PRO A 21 -2.88 -15.35 12.87
N PRO A 22 -2.16 -15.82 13.92
CA PRO A 22 -2.19 -15.17 15.22
C PRO A 22 -1.91 -13.68 15.06
N LEU A 23 -2.78 -12.84 15.63
CA LEU A 23 -2.81 -11.37 15.43
C LEU A 23 -1.42 -10.75 15.51
N ARG A 24 -0.59 -11.24 16.44
CA ARG A 24 0.78 -10.78 16.66
C ARG A 24 1.67 -10.97 15.44
N ILE A 25 1.58 -12.12 14.75
CA ILE A 25 2.38 -12.37 13.53
C ILE A 25 1.96 -11.41 12.43
N ILE A 26 0.66 -11.22 12.21
CA ILE A 26 0.16 -10.31 11.18
C ILE A 26 0.62 -8.88 11.47
N SER A 27 0.49 -8.43 12.72
CA SER A 27 0.90 -7.09 13.14
C SER A 27 2.40 -6.88 12.95
N VAL A 28 3.25 -7.85 13.33
CA VAL A 28 4.71 -7.76 13.14
C VAL A 28 5.08 -7.72 11.66
N VAL A 29 4.50 -8.59 10.82
CA VAL A 29 4.79 -8.57 9.37
C VAL A 29 4.30 -7.28 8.72
N THR A 30 3.14 -6.77 9.15
CA THR A 30 2.61 -5.47 8.68
C THR A 30 3.55 -4.32 9.06
N LEU A 31 4.14 -4.38 10.26
CA LEU A 31 5.11 -3.40 10.72
C LEU A 31 6.37 -3.42 9.84
N PHE A 32 6.95 -4.60 9.60
CA PHE A 32 8.09 -4.72 8.70
C PHE A 32 7.78 -4.28 7.26
N ALA A 33 6.63 -4.66 6.71
CA ALA A 33 6.24 -4.30 5.35
C ALA A 33 6.09 -2.78 5.17
N SER A 34 5.40 -2.11 6.09
CA SER A 34 5.20 -0.65 6.06
C SER A 34 6.51 0.12 6.29
N THR A 35 7.41 -0.35 7.17
CA THR A 35 8.73 0.28 7.31
C THR A 35 9.56 0.15 6.04
N LEU A 36 9.55 -1.03 5.40
CA LEU A 36 10.29 -1.24 4.14
C LEU A 36 9.74 -0.40 2.99
N ASP A 37 8.41 -0.25 2.91
CA ASP A 37 7.76 0.60 1.91
C ASP A 37 8.20 2.06 2.03
N LEU A 38 8.16 2.60 3.25
CA LEU A 38 8.61 3.95 3.54
C LEU A 38 10.11 4.13 3.24
N MET A 39 10.94 3.13 3.56
CA MET A 39 12.37 3.16 3.20
C MET A 39 12.60 3.17 1.69
N ALA A 40 11.80 2.43 0.93
CA ALA A 40 11.85 2.43 -0.53
C ALA A 40 11.52 3.82 -1.09
N ASP A 41 10.53 4.50 -0.52
CA ASP A 41 10.17 5.87 -0.93
C ASP A 41 11.27 6.88 -0.65
N PHE A 42 11.92 6.80 0.51
CA PHE A 42 13.06 7.65 0.82
C PHE A 42 14.25 7.38 -0.08
N LEU A 43 14.50 6.12 -0.44
CA LEU A 43 15.57 5.74 -1.35
C LEU A 43 15.37 6.38 -2.74
N ILE A 44 14.13 6.38 -3.25
CA ILE A 44 13.78 7.04 -4.50
C ILE A 44 13.88 8.55 -4.39
N CYS A 45 13.35 9.16 -3.33
CA CYS A 45 13.49 10.59 -3.07
C CYS A 45 14.95 11.04 -3.06
N ASN A 46 15.83 10.29 -2.39
CA ASN A 46 17.26 10.60 -2.33
C ASN A 46 17.89 10.61 -3.73
N ARG A 47 17.52 9.63 -4.58
CA ARG A 47 18.02 9.55 -5.96
C ARG A 47 17.42 10.63 -6.86
N ILE A 48 16.14 10.93 -6.72
CA ILE A 48 15.53 12.05 -7.44
C ILE A 48 16.23 13.35 -7.08
N SER A 49 16.51 13.60 -5.78
CA SER A 49 17.19 14.81 -5.29
C SER A 49 18.55 15.03 -5.95
N GLU A 50 19.34 13.96 -6.08
CA GLU A 50 20.67 14.01 -6.70
C GLU A 50 20.61 14.41 -8.19
N PHE A 51 19.54 14.05 -8.89
CA PHE A 51 19.45 14.18 -10.34
C PHE A 51 18.43 15.22 -10.83
N ILE A 52 17.63 15.83 -9.96
CA ILE A 52 16.52 16.74 -10.32
C ILE A 52 16.98 17.95 -11.13
N GLY A 53 18.18 18.48 -10.84
CA GLY A 53 18.76 19.61 -11.55
C GLY A 53 19.08 19.32 -13.02
N ASN A 54 19.20 18.05 -13.38
CA ASN A 54 19.49 17.63 -14.75
C ASN A 54 18.22 17.34 -15.57
N PHE A 55 17.01 17.45 -15.00
CA PHE A 55 15.74 17.13 -15.69
C PHE A 55 15.50 18.13 -16.83
N GLU A 56 15.31 17.62 -18.04
CA GLU A 56 15.04 18.38 -19.26
C GLU A 56 13.53 18.60 -19.47
N SER A 57 12.69 17.65 -19.03
CA SER A 57 11.24 17.69 -19.12
C SER A 57 10.62 18.35 -17.89
N ASP A 58 9.85 19.42 -18.12
CA ASP A 58 9.09 20.09 -17.07
C ASP A 58 8.07 19.17 -16.41
N VAL A 59 7.47 18.23 -17.17
CA VAL A 59 6.51 17.25 -16.63
C VAL A 59 7.19 16.29 -15.65
N ALA A 60 8.39 15.81 -15.99
CA ALA A 60 9.17 14.94 -15.10
C ALA A 60 9.60 15.70 -13.84
N ARG A 61 9.93 16.99 -13.96
CA ARG A 61 10.31 17.83 -12.82
C ARG A 61 9.13 18.08 -11.87
N ILE A 62 7.94 18.35 -12.40
CA ILE A 62 6.71 18.48 -11.61
C ILE A 62 6.37 17.15 -10.93
N ALA A 63 6.50 16.02 -11.65
CA ALA A 63 6.27 14.69 -11.08
C ALA A 63 7.26 14.38 -9.94
N ALA A 64 8.52 14.77 -10.07
CA ALA A 64 9.53 14.64 -9.01
C ALA A 64 9.17 15.47 -7.76
N TYR A 65 8.73 16.72 -7.91
CA TYR A 65 8.27 17.53 -6.78
C TYR A 65 7.00 16.95 -6.13
N GLY A 66 6.08 16.45 -6.94
CA GLY A 66 4.91 15.71 -6.46
C GLY A 66 5.32 14.48 -5.65
N TYR A 67 6.33 13.73 -6.11
CA TYR A 67 6.85 12.57 -5.41
C TYR A 67 7.38 12.95 -4.03
N PHE A 68 8.20 14.01 -3.92
CA PHE A 68 8.66 14.51 -2.61
C PHE A 68 7.52 14.90 -1.67
N PHE A 69 6.50 15.59 -2.18
CA PHE A 69 5.35 15.97 -1.38
C PHE A 69 4.59 14.75 -0.84
N PHE A 70 4.29 13.78 -1.71
CA PHE A 70 3.58 12.57 -1.30
C PHE A 70 4.43 11.66 -0.41
N THR A 71 5.76 11.66 -0.54
CA THR A 71 6.64 10.99 0.45
C THR A 71 6.59 11.69 1.81
N GLY A 72 6.44 13.02 1.86
CA GLY A 72 6.17 13.72 3.12
C GLY A 72 4.83 13.30 3.74
N VAL A 73 3.79 13.17 2.92
CA VAL A 73 2.47 12.69 3.36
C VAL A 73 2.54 11.22 3.83
N SER A 74 3.30 10.36 3.15
CA SER A 74 3.42 8.95 3.51
C SER A 74 4.04 8.75 4.90
N VAL A 75 4.96 9.63 5.34
CA VAL A 75 5.47 9.61 6.73
C VAL A 75 4.34 9.78 7.74
N PHE A 76 3.41 10.71 7.50
CA PHE A 76 2.28 10.94 8.39
C PHE A 76 1.33 9.74 8.42
N VAL A 77 1.06 9.18 7.24
CA VAL A 77 0.17 8.02 7.10
C VAL A 77 0.79 6.76 7.70
N TYR A 78 2.11 6.59 7.58
CA TYR A 78 2.90 5.57 8.26
C TYR A 78 2.76 5.66 9.78
N ILE A 79 2.83 6.87 10.38
CA ILE A 79 2.62 7.04 11.83
C ILE A 79 1.23 6.57 12.25
N LEU A 80 0.20 6.88 11.45
CA LEU A 80 -1.17 6.42 11.72
C LEU A 80 -1.29 4.89 11.63
N GLU A 81 -0.73 4.27 10.58
CA GLU A 81 -0.71 2.82 10.45
C GLU A 81 0.06 2.15 11.60
N MET A 82 1.22 2.71 11.97
CA MET A 82 2.01 2.21 13.09
C MET A 82 1.28 2.32 14.42
N THR A 83 0.58 3.43 14.65
CA THR A 83 -0.21 3.63 15.86
C THR A 83 -1.33 2.61 15.96
N ASP A 84 -2.05 2.34 14.86
CA ASP A 84 -3.10 1.32 14.80
C ASP A 84 -2.55 -0.09 15.09
N VAL A 85 -1.43 -0.46 14.47
CA VAL A 85 -0.78 -1.75 14.68
C VAL A 85 -0.27 -1.91 16.13
N CYS A 86 0.35 -0.88 16.70
CA CYS A 86 0.85 -0.90 18.08
C CYS A 86 -0.29 -0.98 19.10
N LEU A 87 -1.39 -0.25 18.87
CA LEU A 87 -2.59 -0.34 19.72
C LEU A 87 -3.23 -1.71 19.62
N SER A 88 -3.25 -2.32 18.43
CA SER A 88 -3.74 -3.68 18.24
C SER A 88 -2.87 -4.71 18.99
N LEU A 89 -1.53 -4.55 18.96
CA LEU A 89 -0.60 -5.39 19.71
C LEU A 89 -0.73 -5.24 21.23
N LYS A 90 -0.88 -4.00 21.72
CA LYS A 90 -0.97 -3.70 23.15
C LYS A 90 -2.27 -4.22 23.76
N ASN A 91 -3.36 -4.13 23.02
CA ASN A 91 -4.70 -4.38 23.56
C ASN A 91 -5.25 -5.77 23.17
N ASP A 92 -4.55 -6.54 22.33
CA ASP A 92 -4.99 -7.83 21.76
C ASP A 92 -6.37 -7.78 21.05
N TYR A 93 -6.87 -6.57 20.72
CA TYR A 93 -8.06 -6.34 19.91
C TYR A 93 -7.80 -5.24 18.88
N GLU A 94 -8.42 -5.36 17.70
CA GLU A 94 -8.28 -4.43 16.59
C GLU A 94 -9.60 -3.67 16.37
N ASN A 95 -9.56 -2.34 16.35
CA ASN A 95 -10.74 -1.56 15.99
C ASN A 95 -10.89 -1.54 14.47
N VAL A 96 -11.81 -2.36 13.97
CA VAL A 96 -12.06 -2.56 12.53
C VAL A 96 -12.30 -1.25 11.78
N PHE A 97 -12.88 -0.22 12.41
CA PHE A 97 -13.09 1.07 11.77
C PHE A 97 -11.76 1.81 11.54
N PHE A 98 -10.94 1.95 12.57
CA PHE A 98 -9.64 2.63 12.47
C PHE A 98 -8.67 1.86 11.58
N ALA A 99 -8.65 0.53 11.65
CA ALA A 99 -7.81 -0.30 10.78
C ALA A 99 -8.17 -0.13 9.29
N ARG A 100 -9.47 -0.03 8.97
CA ARG A 100 -9.93 0.26 7.60
C ARG A 100 -9.60 1.68 7.17
N LEU A 101 -9.78 2.66 8.06
CA LEU A 101 -9.46 4.06 7.78
C LEU A 101 -7.97 4.22 7.47
N ALA A 102 -7.10 3.70 8.35
CA ALA A 102 -5.66 3.75 8.19
C ALA A 102 -5.24 3.12 6.86
N LYS A 103 -5.72 1.91 6.55
CA LYS A 103 -5.34 1.25 5.30
C LYS A 103 -5.89 1.95 4.05
N SER A 104 -7.09 2.50 4.11
CA SER A 104 -7.65 3.28 2.99
C SER A 104 -6.87 4.58 2.76
N LEU A 105 -6.38 5.20 3.83
CA LEU A 105 -5.55 6.38 3.77
C LEU A 105 -4.17 6.07 3.17
N VAL A 106 -3.53 4.97 3.59
CA VAL A 106 -2.30 4.43 2.96
C VAL A 106 -2.51 4.25 1.46
N LEU A 107 -3.62 3.63 1.07
CA LEU A 107 -3.90 3.39 -0.34
C LEU A 107 -3.99 4.70 -1.14
N ALA A 108 -4.77 5.66 -0.63
CA ALA A 108 -5.06 6.90 -1.33
C ALA A 108 -3.88 7.89 -1.36
N ALA A 109 -3.08 7.93 -0.29
CA ALA A 109 -2.04 8.93 -0.11
C ALA A 109 -0.63 8.45 -0.49
N GLU A 110 -0.41 7.13 -0.57
CA GLU A 110 0.91 6.56 -0.79
C GLU A 110 0.92 5.55 -1.93
N GLU A 111 0.14 4.47 -1.80
CA GLU A 111 0.22 3.30 -2.70
C GLU A 111 -0.27 3.58 -4.13
N VAL A 112 -1.19 4.53 -4.35
CA VAL A 112 -1.62 4.97 -5.68
C VAL A 112 -0.75 6.12 -6.23
N PRO A 113 -0.59 7.26 -5.52
CA PRO A 113 0.07 8.43 -6.10
C PRO A 113 1.57 8.23 -6.34
N LEU A 114 2.30 7.56 -5.44
CA LEU A 114 3.75 7.43 -5.58
C LEU A 114 4.15 6.56 -6.79
N PRO A 115 3.56 5.36 -7.01
CA PRO A 115 3.83 4.60 -8.22
C PRO A 115 3.38 5.32 -9.50
N ALA A 116 2.26 6.06 -9.46
CA ALA A 116 1.79 6.82 -10.61
C ALA A 116 2.75 7.95 -10.99
N LEU A 117 3.25 8.70 -10.00
CA LEU A 117 4.24 9.76 -10.21
C LEU A 117 5.58 9.20 -10.69
N LEU A 118 6.00 8.05 -10.14
CA LEU A 118 7.19 7.33 -10.61
C LEU A 118 7.04 6.93 -12.07
N TYR A 119 5.88 6.40 -12.46
CA TYR A 119 5.59 6.03 -13.85
C TYR A 119 5.66 7.23 -14.80
N VAL A 120 5.01 8.35 -14.44
CA VAL A 120 5.05 9.59 -15.22
C VAL A 120 6.49 10.10 -15.35
N MET A 121 7.27 10.08 -14.28
CA MET A 121 8.67 10.49 -14.32
C MET A 121 9.50 9.59 -15.27
N TYR A 122 9.30 8.26 -15.22
CA TYR A 122 10.02 7.32 -16.08
C TYR A 122 9.67 7.41 -17.56
N THR A 123 8.38 7.62 -17.86
CA THR A 123 7.90 7.73 -19.24
C THR A 123 8.41 8.98 -19.93
N HIS A 124 8.51 10.09 -19.20
CA HIS A 124 9.03 11.34 -19.74
C HIS A 124 10.55 11.46 -19.69
N GLU A 125 11.22 10.84 -18.71
CA GLU A 125 12.67 10.82 -18.59
C GLU A 125 13.23 9.47 -18.12
N PRO A 126 13.47 8.53 -19.06
CA PRO A 126 14.04 7.23 -18.72
C PRO A 126 15.54 7.37 -18.41
N ARG A 127 15.89 7.60 -17.13
CA ARG A 127 17.29 7.70 -16.69
C ARG A 127 17.83 6.37 -16.19
N SER A 128 18.96 5.93 -16.73
CA SER A 128 19.64 4.72 -16.25
C SER A 128 20.08 4.79 -14.78
N SER A 129 20.40 5.99 -14.26
CA SER A 129 20.85 6.19 -12.87
C SER A 129 19.74 6.00 -11.84
N ILE A 130 18.49 6.28 -12.21
CA ILE A 130 17.32 6.07 -11.35
C ILE A 130 16.79 4.63 -11.53
N ALA A 131 17.04 3.99 -12.68
CA ALA A 131 16.45 2.69 -13.06
C ALA A 131 16.67 1.58 -12.02
N ASN A 132 17.91 1.39 -11.54
CA ASN A 132 18.21 0.35 -10.56
C ASN A 132 17.54 0.58 -9.18
N PRO A 133 17.64 1.79 -8.56
CA PRO A 133 16.92 2.06 -7.32
C PRO A 133 15.39 1.98 -7.50
N ALA A 134 14.84 2.46 -8.63
CA ALA A 134 13.40 2.34 -8.92
C ALA A 134 12.94 0.90 -9.11
N TYR A 135 13.76 0.05 -9.71
CA TYR A 135 13.48 -1.36 -9.84
C TYR A 135 13.36 -2.02 -8.47
N LEU A 136 14.34 -1.80 -7.59
CA LEU A 136 14.33 -2.34 -6.23
C LEU A 136 13.16 -1.79 -5.40
N ALA A 137 12.90 -0.48 -5.45
CA ALA A 137 11.79 0.14 -4.74
C ALA A 137 10.43 -0.38 -5.23
N SER A 138 10.26 -0.58 -6.54
CA SER A 138 9.02 -1.10 -7.12
C SER A 138 8.76 -2.55 -6.70
N TRP A 139 9.80 -3.37 -6.55
CA TRP A 139 9.67 -4.72 -5.98
C TRP A 139 9.23 -4.71 -4.52
N ILE A 140 9.81 -3.83 -3.69
CA ILE A 140 9.40 -3.68 -2.30
C ILE A 140 7.94 -3.22 -2.23
N LYS A 141 7.54 -2.25 -3.05
CA LYS A 141 6.15 -1.80 -3.16
C LYS A 141 5.21 -2.91 -3.59
N LEU A 142 5.61 -3.78 -4.52
CA LEU A 142 4.78 -4.92 -4.93
C LEU A 142 4.53 -5.90 -3.78
N ILE A 143 5.55 -6.15 -2.94
CA ILE A 143 5.43 -7.00 -1.75
C ILE A 143 4.49 -6.34 -0.73
N SER A 144 4.66 -5.04 -0.47
CA SER A 144 3.81 -4.25 0.44
C SER A 144 2.34 -4.27 -0.02
N LEU A 145 2.08 -4.01 -1.30
CA LEU A 145 0.75 -4.07 -1.92
C LEU A 145 0.12 -5.45 -1.86
N SER A 146 0.92 -6.51 -2.08
CA SER A 146 0.45 -7.89 -1.96
C SER A 146 0.04 -8.22 -0.53
N TRP A 147 0.81 -7.74 0.46
CA TRP A 147 0.43 -7.83 1.88
C TRP A 147 -0.84 -7.03 2.19
N GLY A 148 -1.03 -5.89 1.52
CA GLY A 148 -2.26 -5.11 1.55
C GLY A 148 -3.51 -5.93 1.21
N ILE A 149 -3.44 -6.83 0.22
CA ILE A 149 -4.54 -7.75 -0.14
C ILE A 149 -4.87 -8.70 1.02
N VAL A 150 -3.85 -9.25 1.68
CA VAL A 150 -4.03 -10.13 2.85
C VAL A 150 -4.74 -9.37 3.97
N LYS A 151 -4.32 -8.12 4.25
CA LYS A 151 -4.94 -7.25 5.27
C LYS A 151 -6.38 -6.88 4.89
N PHE A 152 -6.66 -6.54 3.63
CA PHE A 152 -8.03 -6.28 3.16
C PHE A 152 -8.94 -7.51 3.25
N THR A 153 -8.40 -8.69 2.97
CA THR A 153 -9.11 -9.97 3.10
C THR A 153 -9.44 -10.25 4.56
N LYS A 154 -8.48 -10.07 5.49
CA LYS A 154 -8.69 -10.18 6.94
C LYS A 154 -9.75 -9.22 7.44
N LEU A 155 -9.73 -7.96 6.98
CA LEU A 155 -10.68 -6.91 7.38
C LEU A 155 -12.07 -7.07 6.73
N ARG A 156 -12.29 -8.14 5.94
CA ARG A 156 -13.50 -8.39 5.13
C ARG A 156 -13.87 -7.20 4.25
N PHE A 157 -12.85 -6.50 3.80
CA PHE A 157 -12.96 -5.32 2.96
C PHE A 157 -12.61 -5.64 1.51
N PHE A 158 -12.22 -6.88 1.22
CA PHE A 158 -11.99 -7.37 -0.13
C PHE A 158 -13.29 -7.92 -0.74
N TRP A 159 -13.81 -7.21 -1.75
CA TRP A 159 -15.10 -7.51 -2.38
C TRP A 159 -15.21 -8.96 -2.88
N CYS A 160 -14.16 -9.46 -3.54
CA CYS A 160 -14.16 -10.80 -4.11
C CYS A 160 -14.17 -11.91 -3.05
N CYS A 161 -13.83 -11.61 -1.79
CA CYS A 161 -13.83 -12.57 -0.69
C CYS A 161 -15.03 -12.43 0.26
N LEU A 162 -15.93 -11.46 0.05
CA LEU A 162 -17.21 -11.39 0.78
C LEU A 162 -18.11 -12.64 0.64
N PRO A 163 -18.21 -13.33 -0.50
CA PRO A 163 -19.12 -14.47 -0.63
C PRO A 163 -18.66 -15.73 0.10
N LEU A 164 -17.41 -15.77 0.58
CA LEU A 164 -16.80 -16.91 1.26
C LEU A 164 -17.04 -16.91 2.79
N ASN A 165 -17.97 -16.11 3.30
CA ASN A 165 -18.26 -16.10 4.73
C ASN A 165 -19.02 -17.39 5.12
N PRO A 166 -18.40 -18.30 5.90
CA PRO A 166 -18.98 -19.61 6.21
C PRO A 166 -20.19 -19.52 7.17
N LYS A 167 -20.48 -18.33 7.72
CA LYS A 167 -21.61 -18.09 8.63
C LYS A 167 -22.95 -17.83 7.94
N HIS A 168 -22.99 -17.75 6.61
CA HIS A 168 -24.19 -17.37 5.87
C HIS A 168 -24.42 -18.30 4.69
N ASP A 169 -25.68 -18.54 4.36
CA ASP A 169 -26.06 -19.27 3.15
C ASP A 169 -25.57 -18.56 1.89
N THR A 170 -25.19 -19.34 0.88
CA THR A 170 -24.69 -18.85 -0.42
C THR A 170 -25.61 -17.81 -1.06
N ARG A 171 -26.94 -18.00 -0.95
CA ARG A 171 -27.95 -17.09 -1.47
C ARG A 171 -27.98 -15.74 -0.73
N GLU A 172 -27.74 -15.74 0.58
CA GLU A 172 -27.67 -14.53 1.39
C GLU A 172 -26.35 -13.78 1.18
N ASN A 173 -25.24 -14.51 1.00
CA ASN A 173 -23.96 -13.95 0.60
C ASN A 173 -24.00 -13.30 -0.79
N VAL A 174 -24.69 -13.91 -1.77
CA VAL A 174 -24.90 -13.32 -3.10
C VAL A 174 -25.80 -12.09 -3.02
N ARG A 175 -26.92 -12.15 -2.31
CA ARG A 175 -27.80 -10.98 -2.10
C ARG A 175 -27.05 -9.85 -1.40
N ARG A 176 -26.19 -10.18 -0.44
CA ARG A 176 -25.32 -9.21 0.22
C ARG A 176 -24.25 -8.68 -0.76
N CYS A 177 -23.68 -9.46 -1.67
CA CYS A 177 -22.83 -8.88 -2.71
C CYS A 177 -23.57 -7.83 -3.56
N PHE A 178 -24.83 -8.06 -3.93
CA PHE A 178 -25.54 -7.19 -4.88
C PHE A 178 -26.42 -6.09 -4.25
N TYR A 179 -26.55 -6.03 -2.92
CA TYR A 179 -27.25 -4.93 -2.26
C TYR A 179 -26.34 -3.70 -2.19
N PHE A 180 -26.61 -2.72 -3.05
CA PHE A 180 -25.82 -1.51 -3.24
C PHE A 180 -25.99 -0.56 -2.04
N THR A 181 -25.04 -0.62 -1.10
CA THR A 181 -24.92 0.37 -0.02
C THR A 181 -23.72 1.26 -0.27
N LEU A 182 -23.74 2.49 0.25
CA LEU A 182 -22.62 3.43 0.12
C LEU A 182 -21.30 2.81 0.60
N TYR A 183 -21.34 2.10 1.72
CA TYR A 183 -20.21 1.33 2.26
C TYR A 183 -19.60 0.34 1.25
N ARG A 184 -20.44 -0.31 0.44
CA ARG A 184 -20.02 -1.29 -0.58
C ARG A 184 -19.51 -0.65 -1.85
N ALA A 185 -20.11 0.45 -2.28
CA ALA A 185 -19.58 1.26 -3.37
C ALA A 185 -18.17 1.77 -3.05
N THR A 186 -17.95 2.28 -1.83
CA THR A 186 -16.63 2.71 -1.35
C THR A 186 -15.65 1.54 -1.27
N MET A 187 -16.08 0.37 -0.81
CA MET A 187 -15.25 -0.83 -0.77
C MET A 187 -14.83 -1.29 -2.17
N LEU A 188 -15.74 -1.29 -3.14
CA LEU A 188 -15.45 -1.64 -4.54
C LEU A 188 -14.44 -0.64 -5.12
N PHE A 189 -14.66 0.66 -4.93
CA PHE A 189 -13.73 1.70 -5.36
C PHE A 189 -12.32 1.51 -4.80
N ILE A 190 -12.19 1.28 -3.48
CA ILE A 190 -10.89 1.06 -2.83
C ILE A 190 -10.21 -0.19 -3.38
N ASN A 191 -10.95 -1.29 -3.57
CA ASN A 191 -10.37 -2.50 -4.16
C ASN A 191 -9.92 -2.28 -5.62
N THR A 192 -10.67 -1.50 -6.40
CA THR A 192 -10.27 -1.10 -7.75
C THR A 192 -8.99 -0.26 -7.73
N CYS A 193 -8.88 0.71 -6.83
CA CYS A 193 -7.65 1.50 -6.65
C CYS A 193 -6.46 0.62 -6.28
N HIS A 194 -6.66 -0.39 -5.41
CA HIS A 194 -5.60 -1.33 -5.01
C HIS A 194 -5.09 -2.15 -6.18
N VAL A 195 -6.01 -2.68 -7.00
CA VAL A 195 -5.64 -3.44 -8.21
C VAL A 195 -4.93 -2.55 -9.22
N ILE A 196 -5.40 -1.31 -9.42
CA ILE A 196 -4.75 -0.34 -10.29
C ILE A 196 -3.33 -0.02 -9.81
N ALA A 197 -3.13 0.18 -8.49
CA ALA A 197 -1.81 0.42 -7.91
C ALA A 197 -0.84 -0.73 -8.22
N ILE A 198 -1.30 -1.98 -8.05
CA ILE A 198 -0.50 -3.17 -8.38
C ILE A 198 -0.12 -3.18 -9.87
N ILE A 199 -1.07 -2.90 -10.75
CA ILE A 199 -0.81 -2.84 -12.20
C ILE A 199 0.24 -1.78 -12.53
N ILE A 200 0.13 -0.58 -11.96
CA ILE A 200 1.09 0.51 -12.17
C ILE A 200 2.49 0.09 -11.68
N VAL A 201 2.59 -0.54 -10.51
CA VAL A 201 3.86 -1.03 -9.98
C VAL A 201 4.47 -2.11 -10.88
N ILE A 202 3.67 -3.05 -11.41
CA ILE A 202 4.16 -4.05 -12.37
C ILE A 202 4.70 -3.38 -13.63
N ILE A 203 4.00 -2.37 -14.16
CA ILE A 203 4.46 -1.61 -15.31
C ILE A 203 5.80 -0.90 -14.98
N ASN A 204 5.92 -0.29 -13.80
CA ASN A 204 7.17 0.33 -13.36
C ASN A 204 8.32 -0.66 -13.26
N ILE A 205 8.08 -1.90 -12.79
CA ILE A 205 9.10 -2.96 -12.76
C ILE A 205 9.57 -3.32 -14.18
N VAL A 206 8.63 -3.48 -15.12
CA VAL A 206 8.94 -3.82 -16.51
C VAL A 206 9.73 -2.69 -17.19
N GLU A 207 9.32 -1.44 -17.00
CA GLU A 207 9.99 -0.28 -17.60
C GLU A 207 11.38 -0.02 -16.98
N SER A 208 11.49 -0.09 -15.65
CA SER A 208 12.79 0.05 -14.98
C SER A 208 13.76 -1.11 -15.28
N GLY A 209 13.23 -2.32 -15.48
CA GLY A 209 14.01 -3.52 -15.82
C GLY A 209 14.59 -3.52 -17.24
N LYS A 210 14.03 -2.75 -18.17
CA LYS A 210 14.59 -2.57 -19.53
C LYS A 210 15.88 -1.73 -19.54
N GLY A 211 16.21 -1.07 -18.43
CA GLY A 211 17.33 -0.14 -18.34
C GLY A 211 17.01 1.20 -19.01
N GLY A 212 17.10 2.30 -18.26
CA GLY A 212 16.89 3.64 -18.80
C GLY A 212 17.95 4.04 -19.83
N ARG A 213 17.71 5.13 -20.58
CA ARG A 213 18.71 5.71 -21.48
C ARG A 213 19.93 6.17 -20.66
N GLN A 214 21.13 5.86 -21.13
CA GLN A 214 22.37 6.31 -20.51
C GLN A 214 22.49 7.83 -20.64
N ILE A 215 22.84 8.49 -19.54
CA ILE A 215 23.27 9.89 -19.56
C ILE A 215 24.61 9.93 -20.28
N LEU A 216 24.68 10.60 -21.43
CA LEU A 216 25.95 11.12 -21.95
C LEU A 216 26.43 12.14 -20.92
N ARG A 217 27.41 11.76 -20.11
CA ARG A 217 28.05 12.65 -19.14
C ARG A 217 28.55 13.88 -19.89
N ASN A 218 27.85 15.01 -19.77
CA ASN A 218 28.39 16.29 -20.21
C ASN A 218 29.69 16.51 -19.45
N ARG A 219 30.81 16.54 -20.18
CA ARG A 219 32.09 16.98 -19.65
C ARG A 219 31.87 18.39 -19.13
N SER A 220 32.08 18.61 -17.84
CA SER A 220 32.25 19.94 -17.29
C SER A 220 33.29 20.69 -18.14
N PRO A 221 33.02 21.93 -18.58
CA PRO A 221 34.09 22.77 -19.07
C PRO A 221 35.07 22.99 -17.91
N LYS A 222 36.35 22.78 -18.19
CA LYS A 222 37.46 23.05 -17.28
C LYS A 222 37.51 24.52 -16.90
#